data_AF-A0A524LLU3-F1
#
_entry.id   AF-A0A524LLU3-F1
#
_cell.length_a   1.000
_cell.length_b   1.000
_cell.length_c   1.000
_cell.angle_alpha   90.00
_cell.angle_beta   90.00
_cell.angle_gamma   90.00
#
_symmetry.space_group_name_H-M   'P 1'
#
loop_
_entity.id
_entity.type
_entity.pdbx_description
1 polymer ?
#
loop_
_entity_poly.entity_id
_entity_poly.type
_entity_poly.pdbx_seq_one_letter_code
_entity_poly.pdbx_strand_id
1 'polypeptide(L)'
;MRITPDKMNKLDGRVCFICGKYLLNYTEKDMAYLKVHSGSTMKAKPNMYHLFSCPSCTKMAHKRCWYDVGEKKVKKGWFGKSEYILSCPSCGTDLSSKREKRVDWNRGYEIPDHPESEILELHVSDVVTWKAGSVFGKIGKAIDNFFQAVGLGSLTNPERNAVARAASNVGKTIQDVAERVFKIKLTPQQRAELKELRCQNCDAPLPMPGEFVDAVVCAHCGTAHLL
;
A
#
# COMPACT_ATOMS: atom_id res chain seq x y z
N MET A 1 -7.11 -7.11 -16.12
CA MET A 1 -8.13 -6.02 -16.28
C MET A 1 -7.62 -4.74 -15.63
N ARG A 2 -7.59 -3.61 -16.35
CA ARG A 2 -7.20 -2.30 -15.77
C ARG A 2 -8.15 -1.92 -14.63
N ILE A 3 -7.58 -1.50 -13.51
CA ILE A 3 -8.35 -1.17 -12.31
C ILE A 3 -9.20 0.10 -12.50
N THR A 4 -10.45 0.06 -12.02
CA THR A 4 -11.34 1.23 -12.00
C THR A 4 -11.15 2.06 -10.72
N PRO A 5 -11.51 3.36 -10.70
CA PRO A 5 -11.44 4.20 -9.51
C PRO A 5 -12.14 3.59 -8.27
N ASP A 6 -13.33 2.99 -8.45
CA ASP A 6 -14.07 2.35 -7.35
C ASP A 6 -13.31 1.16 -6.75
N LYS A 7 -12.65 0.37 -7.60
CA LYS A 7 -11.81 -0.73 -7.15
C LYS A 7 -10.56 -0.19 -6.46
N MET A 8 -9.96 0.89 -6.96
CA MET A 8 -8.82 1.55 -6.33
C MET A 8 -9.16 2.04 -4.91
N ASN A 9 -10.33 2.66 -4.72
CA ASN A 9 -10.87 3.05 -3.41
C ASN A 9 -11.01 1.86 -2.45
N LYS A 10 -11.47 0.70 -2.93
CA LYS A 10 -11.62 -0.51 -2.10
C LYS A 10 -10.29 -1.16 -1.73
N LEU A 11 -9.20 -0.85 -2.44
CA LEU A 11 -7.86 -1.36 -2.13
C LEU A 11 -7.06 -0.43 -1.22
N ASP A 12 -7.43 0.84 -1.18
CA ASP A 12 -6.77 1.86 -0.37
C ASP A 12 -6.79 1.48 1.11
N GLY A 13 -5.64 1.61 1.78
CA GLY A 13 -5.45 1.19 3.18
C GLY A 13 -5.51 -0.33 3.45
N ARG A 14 -5.83 -1.18 2.46
CA ARG A 14 -5.82 -2.64 2.65
C ARG A 14 -4.42 -3.21 2.52
N VAL A 15 -4.16 -4.29 3.24
CA VAL A 15 -2.87 -4.98 3.26
C VAL A 15 -2.93 -6.33 2.53
N CYS A 16 -1.81 -6.67 1.90
CA CYS A 16 -1.54 -8.01 1.40
C CYS A 16 -1.52 -8.99 2.57
N PHE A 17 -2.40 -10.00 2.55
CA PHE A 17 -2.50 -10.93 3.68
C PHE A 17 -1.25 -11.83 3.84
N ILE A 18 -0.39 -11.93 2.82
CA ILE A 18 0.83 -12.75 2.86
C ILE A 18 2.02 -11.96 3.40
N CYS A 19 2.27 -10.76 2.88
CA CYS A 19 3.47 -9.97 3.24
C CYS A 19 3.22 -8.79 4.18
N GLY A 20 1.97 -8.52 4.56
CA GLY A 20 1.58 -7.43 5.48
C GLY A 20 1.70 -6.02 4.91
N LYS A 21 2.29 -5.83 3.72
CA LYS A 21 2.42 -4.51 3.08
C LYS A 21 1.09 -4.06 2.46
N TYR A 22 0.87 -2.75 2.37
CA TYR A 22 -0.29 -2.17 1.67
C TYR A 22 -0.37 -2.65 0.21
N LEU A 23 -1.59 -2.96 -0.26
CA LEU A 23 -1.85 -3.47 -1.61
C LEU A 23 -1.56 -2.45 -2.71
N LEU A 24 -1.58 -1.15 -2.38
CA LEU A 24 -1.22 -0.07 -3.31
C LEU A 24 0.27 0.31 -3.23
N ASN A 25 1.06 -0.36 -2.39
CA ASN A 25 2.50 -0.18 -2.31
C ASN A 25 3.19 -1.30 -3.10
N TYR A 26 4.21 -0.93 -3.87
CA TYR A 26 4.97 -1.88 -4.68
C TYR A 26 6.47 -1.66 -4.48
N THR A 27 7.24 -2.69 -4.75
CA THR A 27 8.70 -2.65 -4.91
C THR A 27 9.06 -3.08 -6.33
N GLU A 28 10.32 -2.90 -6.72
CA GLU A 28 10.81 -3.40 -8.02
C GLU A 28 10.56 -4.90 -8.21
N LYS A 29 10.60 -5.66 -7.12
CA LYS A 29 10.35 -7.09 -7.14
C LYS A 29 8.88 -7.46 -7.25
N ASP A 30 7.95 -6.51 -7.33
CA ASP A 30 6.51 -6.78 -7.53
C ASP A 30 6.07 -6.50 -8.98
N MET A 31 6.97 -5.98 -9.81
CA MET A 31 6.70 -5.49 -11.17
C MET A 31 6.46 -6.60 -12.19
N ALA A 32 5.42 -6.50 -12.99
CA ALA A 32 5.16 -7.44 -14.06
C ALA A 32 6.27 -7.42 -15.13
N TYR A 33 6.60 -8.62 -15.62
CA TYR A 33 7.50 -8.83 -16.76
C TYR A 33 6.73 -9.50 -17.89
N LEU A 34 7.05 -9.13 -19.13
CA LEU A 34 6.51 -9.70 -20.36
C LEU A 34 7.58 -10.56 -21.03
N LYS A 35 7.16 -11.70 -21.58
CA LYS A 35 8.01 -12.48 -22.49
C LYS A 35 7.92 -11.85 -23.87
N VAL A 36 9.04 -11.37 -24.39
CA VAL A 36 9.11 -10.79 -25.74
C VAL A 36 9.44 -11.88 -26.77
N HIS A 37 9.24 -11.59 -28.07
CA HIS A 37 9.40 -12.56 -29.16
C HIS A 37 10.78 -13.24 -29.22
N SER A 38 11.82 -12.60 -28.69
CA SER A 38 13.17 -13.17 -28.58
C SER A 38 13.30 -14.24 -27.48
N GLY A 39 12.25 -14.51 -26.72
CA GLY A 39 12.26 -15.46 -25.59
C GLY A 39 12.83 -14.88 -24.29
N SER A 40 13.37 -13.65 -24.30
CA SER A 40 13.78 -12.95 -23.09
C SER A 40 12.60 -12.35 -22.34
N THR A 41 12.80 -12.07 -21.05
CA THR A 41 11.83 -11.38 -20.19
C THR A 41 12.23 -9.92 -20.06
N MET A 42 11.27 -9.02 -20.27
CA MET A 42 11.46 -7.58 -20.11
C MET A 42 10.41 -7.01 -19.16
N LYS A 43 10.77 -6.00 -18.36
CA LYS A 43 9.80 -5.30 -17.50
C LYS A 43 8.68 -4.73 -18.36
N ALA A 44 7.43 -4.95 -17.95
CA ALA A 44 6.26 -4.45 -18.66
C ALA A 44 6.29 -2.92 -18.77
N LYS A 45 5.83 -2.40 -19.92
CA LYS A 45 5.62 -0.96 -20.13
C LYS A 45 4.15 -0.73 -20.54
N PRO A 46 3.40 0.16 -19.85
CA PRO A 46 3.80 0.92 -18.66
C PRO A 46 4.14 -0.01 -17.47
N ASN A 47 4.91 0.50 -16.50
CA ASN A 47 5.24 -0.27 -15.30
C ASN A 47 3.93 -0.63 -14.58
N MET A 48 3.75 -1.92 -14.29
CA MET A 48 2.53 -2.42 -13.66
C MET A 48 2.83 -3.57 -12.71
N TYR A 49 1.90 -3.83 -11.79
CA TYR A 49 1.91 -5.01 -10.91
C TYR A 49 0.51 -5.55 -10.74
N HIS A 50 0.42 -6.75 -10.18
CA HIS A 50 -0.83 -7.50 -10.13
C HIS A 50 -1.22 -7.85 -8.71
N LEU A 51 -2.52 -7.78 -8.43
CA LEU A 51 -3.14 -8.36 -7.24
C LEU A 51 -4.06 -9.50 -7.65
N PHE A 52 -4.15 -10.49 -6.79
CA PHE A 52 -5.07 -11.61 -6.95
C PHE A 52 -5.81 -11.89 -5.65
N SER A 53 -7.10 -12.15 -5.80
CA SER A 53 -7.98 -12.56 -4.72
C SER A 53 -8.28 -14.04 -4.85
N CYS A 54 -8.09 -14.81 -3.79
CA CYS A 54 -8.52 -16.20 -3.77
C CYS A 54 -10.05 -16.28 -4.01
N PRO A 55 -10.52 -17.12 -4.96
CA PRO A 55 -11.95 -17.22 -5.26
C PRO A 55 -12.75 -17.85 -4.12
N SER A 56 -12.12 -18.69 -3.28
CA SER A 56 -12.79 -19.37 -2.17
C SER A 56 -12.92 -18.51 -0.92
N CYS A 57 -11.84 -17.85 -0.48
CA CYS A 57 -11.83 -17.09 0.78
C CYS A 57 -11.70 -15.58 0.62
N THR A 58 -11.61 -15.06 -0.62
CA THR A 58 -11.52 -13.62 -0.96
C THR A 58 -10.31 -12.87 -0.39
N LYS A 59 -9.36 -13.59 0.22
CA LYS A 59 -8.08 -13.00 0.68
C LYS A 59 -7.30 -12.52 -0.54
N MET A 60 -6.76 -11.30 -0.43
CA MET A 60 -6.08 -10.61 -1.53
C MET A 60 -4.61 -10.35 -1.20
N ALA A 61 -3.74 -10.65 -2.15
CA ALA A 61 -2.30 -10.43 -2.03
C ALA A 61 -1.68 -9.99 -3.36
N HIS A 62 -0.48 -9.44 -3.28
CA HIS A 62 0.38 -9.24 -4.45
C HIS A 62 0.59 -10.57 -5.16
N LYS A 63 0.51 -10.55 -6.48
CA LYS A 63 0.63 -11.76 -7.31
C LYS A 63 1.92 -12.53 -7.01
N ARG A 64 3.06 -11.83 -6.91
CA ARG A 64 4.33 -12.44 -6.50
C ARG A 64 4.20 -13.24 -5.19
N CYS A 65 3.56 -12.67 -4.17
CA CYS A 65 3.45 -13.30 -2.85
C CYS A 65 2.74 -14.67 -2.92
N TRP A 66 1.82 -14.84 -3.86
CA TRP A 66 1.18 -16.14 -4.09
C TRP A 66 2.19 -17.19 -4.56
N TYR A 67 3.09 -16.89 -5.51
CA TYR A 67 4.09 -17.88 -5.97
C TYR A 67 5.24 -18.10 -5.00
N ASP A 68 5.58 -17.08 -4.21
CA ASP A 68 6.63 -17.19 -3.20
C ASP A 68 6.21 -18.14 -2.07
N VAL A 69 4.94 -18.10 -1.67
CA VAL A 69 4.44 -18.81 -0.46
C VAL A 69 3.47 -19.95 -0.78
N GLY A 70 2.60 -19.76 -1.77
CA GLY A 70 1.54 -20.71 -2.11
C GLY A 70 1.98 -21.87 -3.00
N GLU A 71 3.11 -21.76 -3.71
CA GLU A 71 3.59 -22.82 -4.58
C GLU A 71 4.18 -23.97 -3.76
N LYS A 72 3.54 -25.13 -3.79
CA LYS A 72 3.90 -26.31 -3.01
C LYS A 72 4.29 -27.46 -3.91
N LYS A 73 5.27 -28.25 -3.45
CA LYS A 73 5.66 -29.52 -4.08
C LYS A 73 4.86 -30.66 -3.46
N VAL A 74 4.13 -31.40 -4.29
CA VAL A 74 3.27 -32.53 -3.91
C VAL A 74 3.86 -33.82 -4.48
N LYS A 75 3.99 -34.86 -3.64
CA LYS A 75 4.49 -36.16 -4.10
C LYS A 75 3.36 -37.01 -4.68
N LYS A 76 3.62 -37.69 -5.79
CA LYS A 76 2.70 -38.67 -6.38
C LYS A 76 3.01 -40.06 -5.80
N GLY A 77 2.47 -40.37 -4.63
CA GLY A 77 2.74 -41.65 -3.95
C GLY A 77 4.20 -41.85 -3.54
N TRP A 78 4.57 -43.08 -3.18
CA TRP A 78 5.89 -43.40 -2.61
C TRP A 78 7.03 -43.36 -3.67
N PHE A 79 6.73 -43.57 -4.95
CA PHE A 79 7.72 -43.65 -6.04
C PHE A 79 7.48 -42.68 -7.21
N GLY A 80 6.41 -41.87 -7.20
CA GLY A 80 6.10 -40.98 -8.32
C GLY A 80 6.88 -39.67 -8.31
N LYS A 81 7.05 -39.11 -9.52
CA LYS A 81 7.62 -37.77 -9.71
C LYS A 81 6.79 -36.75 -8.93
N SER A 82 7.47 -35.79 -8.29
CA SER A 82 6.78 -34.72 -7.58
C SER A 82 6.23 -33.70 -8.56
N GLU A 83 5.03 -33.23 -8.27
CA GLU A 83 4.34 -32.18 -9.01
C GLU A 83 4.33 -30.89 -8.16
N TYR A 84 4.06 -29.76 -8.79
CA TYR A 84 3.88 -28.47 -8.15
C TYR A 84 2.43 -28.04 -8.29
N ILE A 85 1.89 -27.42 -7.26
CA ILE A 85 0.56 -26.82 -7.25
C ILE A 85 0.61 -25.49 -6.51
N LEU A 86 -0.14 -24.50 -6.98
CA LEU A 86 -0.37 -23.28 -6.23
C LEU A 86 -1.61 -23.48 -5.36
N SER A 87 -1.46 -23.40 -4.04
CA SER A 87 -2.59 -23.49 -3.11
C SER A 87 -2.69 -22.24 -2.25
N CYS A 88 -3.91 -21.85 -1.88
CA CYS A 88 -4.14 -20.71 -1.02
C CYS A 88 -3.57 -20.97 0.39
N PRO A 89 -2.63 -20.14 0.90
CA PRO A 89 -2.10 -20.33 2.25
C PRO A 89 -3.14 -20.13 3.36
N SER A 90 -4.23 -19.41 3.09
CA SER A 90 -5.26 -19.13 4.08
C SER A 90 -6.33 -20.23 4.21
N CYS A 91 -6.82 -20.77 3.09
CA CYS A 91 -7.95 -21.72 3.10
C CYS A 91 -7.61 -23.07 2.48
N GLY A 92 -6.39 -23.27 1.99
CA GLY A 92 -5.93 -24.53 1.41
C GLY A 92 -6.45 -24.84 0.00
N THR A 93 -7.41 -24.06 -0.52
CA THR A 93 -7.96 -24.24 -1.87
C THR A 93 -6.85 -24.23 -2.92
N ASP A 94 -6.86 -25.21 -3.81
CA ASP A 94 -5.97 -25.24 -4.96
C ASP A 94 -6.38 -24.16 -5.97
N LEU A 95 -5.43 -23.28 -6.28
CA LEU A 95 -5.57 -22.13 -7.18
C LEU A 95 -4.99 -22.41 -8.56
N SER A 96 -4.66 -23.68 -8.84
CA SER A 96 -4.14 -24.10 -10.13
C SER A 96 -4.12 -25.62 -10.21
N SER A 97 -4.05 -26.16 -11.41
CA SER A 97 -3.75 -27.55 -11.70
C SER A 97 -2.32 -27.94 -11.29
N LYS A 98 -2.09 -29.25 -11.12
CA LYS A 98 -0.76 -29.81 -10.85
C LYS A 98 0.13 -29.71 -12.08
N ARG A 99 1.41 -29.39 -11.89
CA ARG A 99 2.41 -29.19 -12.95
C ARG A 99 3.72 -29.87 -12.63
N GLU A 100 4.52 -30.21 -13.64
CA GLU A 100 5.85 -30.83 -13.40
C GLU A 100 6.89 -29.83 -12.88
N LYS A 101 6.76 -28.55 -13.25
CA LYS A 101 7.74 -27.50 -12.95
C LYS A 101 7.10 -26.42 -12.08
N ARG A 102 7.89 -25.92 -11.13
CA ARG A 102 7.58 -24.71 -10.38
C ARG A 102 7.49 -23.52 -11.33
N VAL A 103 6.45 -22.71 -11.18
CA VAL A 103 6.35 -21.44 -11.89
C VAL A 103 7.15 -20.39 -11.13
N ASP A 104 8.08 -19.74 -11.83
CA ASP A 104 8.71 -18.50 -11.37
C ASP A 104 7.85 -17.34 -11.86
N TRP A 105 7.36 -16.51 -10.94
CA TRP A 105 6.52 -15.37 -11.28
C TRP A 105 7.25 -14.37 -12.19
N ASN A 106 8.60 -14.28 -12.12
CA ASN A 106 9.39 -13.44 -13.02
C ASN A 106 9.32 -13.92 -14.49
N ARG A 107 8.86 -15.16 -14.72
CA ARG A 107 8.83 -15.82 -16.02
C ARG A 107 7.41 -15.97 -16.60
N GLY A 108 6.36 -15.52 -15.92
CA GLY A 108 4.99 -15.80 -16.36
C GLY A 108 3.92 -14.85 -15.82
N TYR A 109 3.04 -14.45 -16.72
CA TYR A 109 2.01 -13.42 -16.54
C TYR A 109 0.70 -13.93 -15.93
N GLU A 110 0.52 -15.25 -15.75
CA GLU A 110 -0.78 -15.88 -15.46
C GLU A 110 -0.70 -16.78 -14.22
N ILE A 111 -1.67 -16.61 -13.31
CA ILE A 111 -1.91 -17.64 -12.31
C ILE A 111 -2.53 -18.79 -13.09
N PRO A 112 -1.89 -19.98 -13.14
CA PRO A 112 -2.36 -21.03 -14.03
C PRO A 112 -3.82 -21.36 -13.73
N ASP A 113 -4.61 -21.52 -14.78
CA ASP A 113 -6.06 -21.77 -14.74
C ASP A 113 -6.94 -20.61 -14.23
N HIS A 114 -6.37 -19.41 -14.04
CA HIS A 114 -7.12 -18.19 -13.73
C HIS A 114 -6.97 -17.15 -14.86
N PRO A 115 -8.08 -16.78 -15.54
CA PRO A 115 -8.03 -15.80 -16.63
C PRO A 115 -7.61 -14.42 -16.13
N GLU A 116 -7.05 -13.60 -17.04
CA GLU A 116 -6.60 -12.23 -16.74
C GLU A 116 -7.71 -11.30 -16.20
N SER A 117 -8.98 -11.66 -16.40
CA SER A 117 -10.14 -10.96 -15.85
C SER A 117 -10.25 -11.06 -14.32
N GLU A 118 -9.69 -12.10 -13.72
CA GLU A 118 -9.65 -12.32 -12.26
C GLU A 118 -8.45 -11.64 -11.58
N ILE A 119 -7.53 -11.10 -12.39
CA ILE A 119 -6.33 -10.40 -11.94
C ILE A 119 -6.57 -8.89 -12.02
N LEU A 120 -6.34 -8.22 -10.89
CA LEU A 120 -6.34 -6.76 -10.85
C LEU A 120 -4.97 -6.25 -11.30
N GLU A 121 -4.96 -5.51 -12.39
CA GLU A 121 -3.77 -4.88 -12.94
C GLU A 121 -3.71 -3.43 -12.49
N LEU A 122 -2.60 -3.07 -11.84
CA LEU A 122 -2.34 -1.72 -11.37
C LEU A 122 -1.16 -1.14 -12.12
N HIS A 123 -1.43 -0.10 -12.91
CA HIS A 123 -0.38 0.70 -13.51
C HIS A 123 0.21 1.60 -12.43
N VAL A 124 1.54 1.66 -12.38
CA VAL A 124 2.26 2.47 -11.41
C VAL A 124 1.86 3.94 -11.52
N SER A 125 1.69 4.47 -12.74
CA SER A 125 1.22 5.84 -12.97
C SER A 125 -0.15 6.11 -12.36
N ASP A 126 -1.08 5.17 -12.48
CA ASP A 126 -2.45 5.30 -11.97
C ASP A 126 -2.45 5.25 -10.44
N VAL A 127 -1.62 4.37 -9.84
CA VAL A 127 -1.47 4.28 -8.38
C VAL A 127 -0.82 5.54 -7.80
N VAL A 128 0.21 6.07 -8.46
CA VAL A 128 0.86 7.33 -8.04
C VAL A 128 -0.11 8.50 -8.16
N THR A 129 -0.80 8.62 -9.30
CA THR A 129 -1.81 9.67 -9.52
C THR A 129 -2.97 9.53 -8.54
N TRP A 130 -3.40 8.31 -8.23
CA TRP A 130 -4.43 8.04 -7.25
C TRP A 130 -3.98 8.43 -5.84
N LYS A 131 -2.77 8.07 -5.43
CA LYS A 131 -2.22 8.47 -4.13
C LYS A 131 -2.13 9.98 -4.04
N ALA A 132 -1.60 10.64 -5.07
CA ALA A 132 -1.60 12.10 -5.15
C ALA A 132 -3.03 12.67 -5.04
N GLY A 133 -3.99 12.19 -5.84
CA GLY A 133 -5.40 12.64 -5.82
C GLY A 133 -6.15 12.34 -4.52
N SER A 134 -5.90 11.20 -3.88
CA SER A 134 -6.48 10.79 -2.59
C SER A 134 -5.97 11.65 -1.43
N VAL A 135 -4.73 12.13 -1.53
CA VAL A 135 -4.12 13.15 -0.65
C VAL A 135 -4.75 14.53 -0.87
N PHE A 136 -5.35 14.78 -2.03
CA PHE A 136 -6.02 16.06 -2.31
C PHE A 136 -7.50 16.11 -1.86
N GLY A 137 -8.12 15.01 -1.41
CA GLY A 137 -9.58 15.00 -1.21
C GLY A 137 -10.18 14.22 -0.03
N LYS A 138 -9.41 13.57 0.85
CA LYS A 138 -10.00 12.71 1.91
C LYS A 138 -9.83 13.26 3.34
N ILE A 139 -10.97 13.40 4.02
CA ILE A 139 -11.10 13.49 5.48
C ILE A 139 -11.24 12.04 6.00
N GLY A 140 -10.27 11.56 6.77
CA GLY A 140 -10.18 10.21 7.34
C GLY A 140 -10.85 10.05 8.70
N LYS A 141 -10.93 8.79 9.18
CA LYS A 141 -11.50 8.40 10.48
C LYS A 141 -10.64 8.93 11.65
N ALA A 142 -11.30 9.21 12.78
CA ALA A 142 -10.64 9.54 14.04
C ALA A 142 -9.80 8.36 14.56
N ILE A 143 -8.56 8.63 14.94
CA ILE A 143 -7.67 7.75 15.70
C ILE A 143 -7.60 8.34 17.13
N ASP A 144 -7.78 7.49 18.14
CA ASP A 144 -7.77 7.85 19.57
C ASP A 144 -8.70 9.02 19.97
N ASN A 145 -9.87 9.15 19.32
CA ASN A 145 -10.88 10.20 19.56
C ASN A 145 -10.44 11.68 19.35
N PHE A 146 -9.16 11.95 19.06
CA PHE A 146 -8.63 13.33 18.94
C PHE A 146 -7.99 13.65 17.59
N PHE A 147 -7.48 12.64 16.86
CA PHE A 147 -6.71 12.84 15.63
C PHE A 147 -7.51 12.40 14.40
N GLN A 148 -7.73 13.30 13.46
CA GLN A 148 -8.37 13.04 12.20
C GLN A 148 -7.33 13.02 11.08
N ALA A 149 -7.10 11.87 10.43
CA ALA A 149 -6.25 11.86 9.24
C ALA A 149 -6.89 12.73 8.15
N VAL A 150 -6.16 13.65 7.54
CA VAL A 150 -6.67 14.55 6.49
C VAL A 150 -5.65 14.64 5.35
N GLY A 151 -6.13 14.78 4.13
CA GLY A 151 -5.28 15.08 2.98
C GLY A 151 -4.88 16.56 2.93
N LEU A 152 -3.69 16.88 2.41
CA LEU A 152 -3.23 18.27 2.19
C LEU A 152 -4.22 19.12 1.38
N GLY A 153 -4.99 18.51 0.47
CA GLY A 153 -5.99 19.23 -0.33
C GLY A 153 -7.27 19.58 0.42
N SER A 154 -7.55 18.89 1.53
CA SER A 154 -8.67 19.22 2.42
C SER A 154 -8.36 20.35 3.42
N LEU A 155 -7.10 20.79 3.43
CA LEU A 155 -6.65 21.92 4.25
C LEU A 155 -7.04 23.24 3.61
N THR A 156 -7.51 24.16 4.43
CA THR A 156 -7.63 25.58 4.08
C THR A 156 -6.23 26.17 3.79
N ASN A 157 -6.18 27.27 3.04
CA ASN A 157 -4.91 27.95 2.74
C ASN A 157 -4.08 28.29 4.01
N PRO A 158 -4.68 28.77 5.13
CA PRO A 158 -3.95 28.97 6.38
C PRO A 158 -3.31 27.69 6.93
N GLU A 159 -4.04 26.58 6.96
CA GLU A 159 -3.54 25.28 7.45
C GLU A 159 -2.40 24.76 6.55
N ARG A 160 -2.54 24.90 5.24
CA ARG A 160 -1.49 24.53 4.28
C ARG A 160 -0.20 25.35 4.50
N ASN A 161 -0.34 26.65 4.76
CA ASN A 161 0.80 27.53 5.06
C ASN A 161 1.45 27.18 6.41
N ALA A 162 0.66 26.79 7.41
CA ALA A 162 1.18 26.31 8.70
C ALA A 162 2.01 25.03 8.52
N VAL A 163 1.49 24.06 7.76
CA VAL A 163 2.22 22.83 7.43
C VAL A 163 3.50 23.12 6.65
N ALA A 164 3.45 24.04 5.67
CA ALA A 164 4.64 24.45 4.91
C ALA A 164 5.74 25.05 5.81
N ARG A 165 5.37 25.94 6.74
CA ARG A 165 6.32 26.52 7.71
C ARG A 165 6.91 25.44 8.61
N ALA A 166 6.07 24.55 9.14
CA ALA A 166 6.51 23.46 9.99
C ALA A 166 7.44 22.46 9.26
N ALA A 167 7.16 22.18 7.98
CA ALA A 167 8.01 21.36 7.13
C ALA A 167 9.40 22.00 6.93
N SER A 168 9.43 23.30 6.63
CA SER A 168 10.67 24.05 6.45
C SER A 168 11.56 24.03 7.69
N ASN A 169 10.96 24.11 8.89
CA ASN A 169 11.68 24.08 10.16
C ASN A 169 12.41 22.74 10.43
N VAL A 170 11.98 21.65 9.78
CA VAL A 170 12.64 20.34 9.86
C VAL A 170 13.39 19.96 8.57
N GLY A 171 13.64 20.94 7.69
CA GLY A 171 14.36 20.75 6.44
C GLY A 171 13.60 19.97 5.37
N LYS A 172 12.26 19.98 5.42
CA LYS A 172 11.38 19.27 4.47
C LYS A 172 10.55 20.26 3.66
N THR A 173 10.17 19.86 2.45
CA THR A 173 9.20 20.59 1.63
C THR A 173 7.78 20.13 1.94
N ILE A 174 6.80 20.93 1.55
CA ILE A 174 5.38 20.52 1.64
C ILE A 174 5.09 19.26 0.80
N GLN A 175 5.89 19.01 -0.23
CA GLN A 175 5.77 17.81 -1.08
C GLN A 175 6.27 16.56 -0.33
N ASP A 176 7.30 16.68 0.51
CA ASP A 176 7.82 15.60 1.36
C ASP A 176 6.85 15.23 2.50
N VAL A 177 5.92 16.14 2.81
CA VAL A 177 4.91 15.99 3.87
C VAL A 177 3.58 15.43 3.32
N ALA A 178 3.46 15.31 2.00
CA ALA A 178 2.19 15.06 1.32
C ALA A 178 1.54 13.71 1.62
N GLU A 179 2.27 12.75 2.19
CA GLU A 179 1.70 11.42 2.36
C GLU A 179 0.71 11.31 3.52
N ARG A 180 0.82 12.12 4.60
CA ARG A 180 -0.01 11.99 5.82
C ARG A 180 -0.07 13.31 6.63
N VAL A 181 -1.25 13.93 6.71
CA VAL A 181 -1.55 15.00 7.68
C VAL A 181 -2.57 14.49 8.70
N PHE A 182 -2.38 14.79 9.98
CA PHE A 182 -3.36 14.51 11.03
C PHE A 182 -3.82 15.83 11.64
N LYS A 183 -5.12 16.09 11.59
CA LYS A 183 -5.74 17.23 12.26
C LYS A 183 -6.17 16.83 13.65
N ILE A 184 -5.62 17.50 14.64
CA ILE A 184 -5.98 17.35 16.03
C ILE A 184 -7.14 18.31 16.32
N LYS A 185 -8.13 17.86 17.09
CA LYS A 185 -9.14 18.76 17.67
C LYS A 185 -8.97 18.76 19.18
N LEU A 186 -8.01 19.54 19.67
CA LEU A 186 -7.87 19.82 21.10
C LEU A 186 -8.38 21.23 21.38
N THR A 187 -9.08 21.38 22.50
CA THR A 187 -9.36 22.71 23.05
C THR A 187 -8.05 23.36 23.52
N PRO A 188 -7.98 24.72 23.60
CA PRO A 188 -6.80 25.40 24.14
C PRO A 188 -6.40 24.89 25.54
N GLN A 189 -7.38 24.56 26.39
CA GLN A 189 -7.13 23.97 27.71
C GLN A 189 -6.43 22.61 27.61
N GLN A 190 -6.92 21.71 26.75
CA GLN A 190 -6.31 20.39 26.55
C GLN A 190 -4.91 20.48 25.93
N ARG A 191 -4.65 21.48 25.08
CA ARG A 191 -3.33 21.72 24.50
C ARG A 191 -2.31 22.14 25.57
N ALA A 192 -2.72 22.97 26.53
CA ALA A 192 -1.88 23.41 27.64
C ALA A 192 -1.53 22.27 28.61
N GLU A 193 -2.36 21.22 28.67
CA GLU A 193 -2.16 20.05 29.52
C GLU A 193 -1.29 18.95 28.88
N LEU A 194 -1.00 19.04 27.58
CA LEU A 194 -0.13 18.07 26.90
C LEU A 194 1.30 18.16 27.46
N LYS A 195 1.80 17.04 27.99
CA LYS A 195 3.20 16.91 28.45
C LYS A 195 4.12 16.36 27.38
N GLU A 196 3.57 15.58 26.45
CA GLU A 196 4.28 15.00 25.32
C GLU A 196 3.34 14.91 24.10
N LEU A 197 3.91 15.06 22.91
CA LEU A 197 3.23 14.82 21.65
C LEU A 197 4.02 13.77 20.87
N ARG A 198 3.34 12.76 20.32
CA ARG A 198 3.95 11.70 19.53
C ARG A 198 3.39 11.63 18.13
N CYS A 199 4.23 11.21 17.20
CA CYS A 199 3.88 11.07 15.80
C CYS A 199 2.92 9.90 15.63
N GLN A 200 1.69 10.19 15.21
CA GLN A 200 0.66 9.18 14.93
C GLN A 200 1.03 8.13 13.87
N ASN A 201 2.12 8.37 13.11
CA ASN A 201 2.58 7.46 12.08
C ASN A 201 3.72 6.53 12.53
N CYS A 202 4.62 7.00 13.40
CA CYS A 202 5.83 6.26 13.76
C CYS A 202 6.19 6.31 15.24
N ASP A 203 5.31 6.86 16.08
CA ASP A 203 5.45 7.07 17.52
C ASP A 203 6.66 7.90 17.98
N ALA A 204 7.41 8.48 17.03
CA ALA A 204 8.53 9.35 17.34
C ALA A 204 8.05 10.59 18.12
N PRO A 205 8.83 11.08 19.10
CA PRO A 205 8.50 12.30 19.81
C PRO A 205 8.42 13.48 18.84
N LEU A 206 7.39 14.30 19.00
CA LEU A 206 7.19 15.54 18.26
C LEU A 206 7.58 16.73 19.13
N PRO A 207 8.09 17.82 18.54
CA PRO A 207 8.31 19.05 19.28
C PRO A 207 6.99 19.53 19.86
N MET A 208 7.01 19.89 21.15
CA MET A 208 5.86 20.45 21.82
C MET A 208 5.49 21.77 21.13
N PRO A 209 4.25 21.93 20.66
CA PRO A 209 3.84 23.16 20.03
C PRO A 209 3.80 24.29 21.07
N GLY A 210 4.43 25.42 20.74
CA GLY A 210 4.19 26.66 21.47
C GLY A 210 2.75 27.14 21.29
N GLU A 211 2.34 28.14 22.06
CA GLU A 211 0.96 28.67 22.10
C GLU A 211 0.44 29.10 20.72
N PHE A 212 1.33 29.48 19.80
CA PHE A 212 1.02 29.98 18.46
C PHE A 212 1.43 29.02 17.32
N VAL A 213 1.67 27.74 17.62
CA VAL A 213 2.04 26.74 16.61
C VAL A 213 0.80 25.99 16.13
N ASP A 214 0.41 26.26 14.88
CA ASP A 214 -0.77 25.65 14.24
C ASP A 214 -0.47 24.28 13.59
N ALA A 215 0.80 23.93 13.42
CA ALA A 215 1.21 22.65 12.83
C ALA A 215 2.61 22.21 13.29
N VAL A 216 2.81 20.90 13.38
CA VAL A 216 4.09 20.25 13.64
C VAL A 216 4.37 19.21 12.56
N VAL A 217 5.62 19.05 12.14
CA VAL A 217 6.02 17.99 11.20
C VAL A 217 7.03 17.05 11.86
N CYS A 218 6.78 15.76 11.74
CA CYS A 218 7.69 14.74 12.21
C CYS A 218 8.99 14.74 11.40
N ALA A 219 10.11 15.09 12.03
CA ALA A 219 11.43 15.01 11.40
C ALA A 219 11.75 13.58 10.90
N HIS A 220 11.34 12.56 11.65
CA HIS A 220 11.63 11.16 11.32
C HIS A 220 10.92 10.67 10.05
N CYS A 221 9.61 10.92 9.91
CA CYS A 221 8.82 10.32 8.82
C CYS A 221 8.05 11.31 7.93
N GLY A 222 8.12 12.62 8.21
CA GLY A 222 7.52 13.66 7.37
C GLY A 222 6.01 13.84 7.55
N THR A 223 5.37 13.07 8.41
CA THR A 223 3.95 13.25 8.76
C THR A 223 3.71 14.60 9.42
N ALA A 224 2.68 15.33 8.97
CA ALA A 224 2.25 16.57 9.60
C ALA A 224 1.11 16.35 10.61
N HIS A 225 1.08 17.20 11.61
CA HIS A 225 0.09 17.25 12.68
C HIS A 225 -0.40 18.69 12.80
N LEU A 226 -1.59 18.97 12.30
CA LEU A 226 -2.29 20.24 12.52
C LEU A 226 -2.90 20.24 13.91
N LEU A 227 -2.78 21.35 14.61
CA LEU A 227 -3.12 21.46 16.04
C LEU A 227 -4.38 22.26 16.28
#